data_AF-A0A937TU37-F1
#
_entry.id   AF-A0A937TU37-F1
#
_cell.length_a   1.000
_cell.length_b   1.000
_cell.length_c   1.000
_cell.angle_alpha   90.00
_cell.angle_beta   90.00
_cell.angle_gamma   90.00
#
_symmetry.space_group_name_H-M   'P 1'
#
loop_
_entity.id
_entity.type
_entity.pdbx_description
1 polymer ?
#
loop_
_entity_poly.entity_id
_entity_poly.type
_entity_poly.pdbx_seq_one_letter_code
_entity_poly.pdbx_strand_id
1 'polypeptide(L)'
;MRSLGTFGLMTWLALLGGCFASENELRQTNRSRRLMAMAAEEAQAIDDVADRLRRQLNIANMQIVNGQFLDGRKTLGHARVTVEASVSELNPHSRLAGWVSISELSRMAGYSRFADAACEETIELLRSIEPRPVRCEYVRGVAREVLGSRGNKAAAELLRESAEWVAQIDDRQERRKAYVAIASDLFGCGDYIGGRNVLRCEGNSKWRSETLTRLAKEAVSMKAFGKSVSFSGYYYAKKDERGFVTEVKRERGESGPAAKPAVPKARKPQESK
;
A
#
# COMPACT_ATOMS: atom_id res chain seq x y z
N MET A 1 18.38 -43.16 -71.76
CA MET A 1 17.74 -41.85 -71.50
C MET A 1 16.37 -42.10 -70.90
N ARG A 2 16.26 -42.02 -69.57
CA ARG A 2 15.03 -42.26 -68.80
C ARG A 2 14.86 -41.14 -67.78
N SER A 3 13.64 -40.62 -67.73
CA SER A 3 13.12 -39.62 -66.80
C SER A 3 12.93 -40.21 -65.39
N LEU A 4 13.39 -39.46 -64.39
CA LEU A 4 13.12 -39.51 -62.93
C LEU A 4 13.48 -38.08 -62.45
N GLY A 5 12.78 -37.33 -61.61
CA GLY A 5 11.75 -37.61 -60.63
C GLY A 5 11.91 -36.54 -59.54
N THR A 6 10.85 -35.79 -59.28
CA THR A 6 10.58 -34.81 -58.21
C THR A 6 11.36 -34.91 -56.88
N PHE A 7 11.99 -33.80 -56.48
CA PHE A 7 12.23 -33.32 -55.09
C PHE A 7 12.31 -31.77 -55.22
N GLY A 8 11.55 -30.90 -54.57
CA GLY A 8 10.85 -30.98 -53.29
C GLY A 8 11.71 -30.41 -52.17
N LEU A 9 12.03 -29.10 -52.15
CA LEU A 9 12.63 -28.45 -50.96
C LEU A 9 12.37 -26.93 -50.87
N MET A 10 11.33 -26.65 -50.09
CA MET A 10 11.14 -25.56 -49.11
C MET A 10 11.98 -24.28 -49.20
N THR A 11 11.27 -23.23 -49.61
CA THR A 11 11.44 -21.83 -49.25
C THR A 11 11.58 -21.63 -47.73
N TRP A 12 12.75 -21.19 -47.26
CA TRP A 12 12.91 -20.56 -45.94
C TRP A 12 12.54 -19.08 -46.07
N LEU A 13 11.29 -18.75 -45.72
CA LEU A 13 10.82 -17.38 -45.58
C LEU A 13 11.12 -16.93 -44.14
N ALA A 14 12.04 -15.97 -44.00
CA ALA A 14 12.39 -15.35 -42.74
C ALA A 14 11.18 -14.63 -42.13
N LEU A 15 10.68 -15.15 -41.01
CA LEU A 15 9.69 -14.48 -40.15
C LEU A 15 10.40 -13.41 -39.32
N LEU A 16 10.70 -12.26 -39.95
CA LEU A 16 10.91 -11.00 -39.25
C LEU A 16 9.53 -10.43 -38.89
N GLY A 17 8.94 -10.95 -37.82
CA GLY A 17 7.74 -10.39 -37.19
C GLY A 17 8.08 -9.08 -36.48
N GLY A 18 8.33 -8.03 -37.25
CA GLY A 18 8.46 -6.67 -36.73
C GLY A 18 7.12 -6.19 -36.21
N CYS A 19 7.07 -5.81 -34.92
CA CYS A 19 6.00 -5.04 -34.32
C CYS A 19 5.86 -3.68 -35.03
N PHE A 20 5.11 -3.63 -36.14
CA PHE A 20 4.63 -2.37 -36.69
C PHE A 20 3.36 -2.01 -35.93
N ALA A 21 3.51 -1.23 -34.85
CA ALA A 21 2.37 -0.49 -34.30
C ALA A 21 1.75 0.31 -35.45
N SER A 22 0.44 0.16 -35.64
CA SER A 22 -0.24 0.83 -36.74
C SER A 22 -0.11 2.36 -36.59
N GLU A 23 -0.08 3.10 -37.70
CA GLU A 23 0.02 4.57 -37.67
C GLU A 23 -1.10 5.21 -36.81
N ASN A 24 -2.26 4.54 -36.74
CA ASN A 24 -3.38 4.93 -35.89
C ASN A 24 -3.07 4.76 -34.39
N GLU A 25 -2.43 3.65 -33.99
CA GLU A 25 -1.99 3.42 -32.60
C GLU A 25 -0.91 4.43 -32.17
N LEU A 26 0.03 4.78 -33.06
CA LEU A 26 1.03 5.81 -32.81
C LEU A 26 0.40 7.19 -32.61
N ARG A 27 -0.57 7.56 -33.45
CA ARG A 27 -1.32 8.84 -33.32
C ARG A 27 -2.12 8.90 -32.02
N GLN A 28 -2.80 7.82 -31.64
CA GLN A 28 -3.56 7.75 -30.39
C GLN A 28 -2.65 7.81 -29.16
N THR A 29 -1.52 7.12 -29.19
CA THR A 29 -0.50 7.16 -28.12
C THR A 29 0.06 8.57 -27.94
N ASN A 30 0.37 9.26 -29.04
CA ASN A 30 0.85 10.64 -29.02
C ASN A 30 -0.21 11.63 -28.51
N ARG A 31 -1.49 11.46 -28.90
CA ARG A 31 -2.59 12.27 -28.37
C ARG A 31 -2.75 12.06 -26.87
N SER A 32 -2.80 10.81 -26.41
CA SER A 32 -2.95 10.46 -24.99
C SER A 32 -1.82 11.09 -24.16
N ARG A 33 -0.56 10.93 -24.60
CA ARG A 33 0.60 11.52 -23.92
C ARG A 33 0.50 13.05 -23.81
N ARG A 34 0.09 13.73 -24.88
CA ARG A 34 -0.11 15.19 -24.87
C ARG A 34 -1.20 15.62 -23.90
N LEU A 35 -2.34 14.94 -23.90
CA LEU A 35 -3.44 15.22 -22.97
C LEU A 35 -3.00 15.01 -21.51
N MET A 36 -2.19 13.98 -21.24
CA MET A 36 -1.64 13.72 -19.92
C MET A 36 -0.66 14.80 -19.47
N ALA A 37 0.16 15.33 -20.37
CA ALA A 37 1.05 16.45 -20.07
C ALA A 37 0.25 17.72 -19.72
N MET A 38 -0.77 18.07 -20.52
CA MET A 38 -1.66 19.20 -20.22
C MET A 38 -2.38 19.01 -18.88
N ALA A 39 -2.90 17.81 -18.61
CA ALA A 39 -3.54 17.51 -17.32
C ALA A 39 -2.59 17.68 -16.13
N ALA A 40 -1.29 17.37 -16.30
CA ALA A 40 -0.28 17.55 -15.25
C ALA A 40 0.05 19.03 -15.01
N GLU A 41 -0.07 19.88 -16.03
CA GLU A 41 0.04 21.33 -15.92
C GLU A 41 -1.16 21.91 -15.18
N GLU A 42 -2.38 21.57 -15.60
CA GLU A 42 -3.63 21.98 -14.94
C GLU A 42 -3.68 21.54 -13.47
N ALA A 43 -3.19 20.33 -13.17
CA ALA A 43 -3.16 19.83 -11.80
C ALA A 43 -2.31 20.71 -10.85
N GLN A 44 -1.30 21.43 -11.34
CA GLN A 44 -0.49 22.33 -10.51
C GLN A 44 -1.26 23.58 -10.08
N ALA A 45 -2.24 24.01 -10.89
CA ALA A 45 -3.06 25.18 -10.63
C ALA A 45 -4.24 24.91 -9.67
N ILE A 46 -4.40 23.67 -9.18
CA ILE A 46 -5.42 23.35 -8.18
C ILE A 46 -5.05 24.02 -6.85
N ASP A 47 -5.97 24.84 -6.33
CA ASP A 47 -5.79 25.57 -5.08
C ASP A 47 -5.78 24.66 -3.85
N ASP A 48 -6.76 23.76 -3.75
CA ASP A 48 -6.84 22.81 -2.64
C ASP A 48 -5.69 21.81 -2.69
N VAL A 49 -4.88 21.80 -1.63
CA VAL A 49 -3.62 21.04 -1.58
C VAL A 49 -3.85 19.54 -1.60
N ALA A 50 -4.92 19.05 -0.95
CA ALA A 50 -5.25 17.63 -0.93
C ALA A 50 -5.68 17.15 -2.32
N ASP A 51 -6.52 17.93 -3.01
CA ASP A 51 -6.97 17.64 -4.37
C ASP A 51 -5.84 17.75 -5.37
N ARG A 52 -4.98 18.77 -5.25
CA ARG A 52 -3.77 18.91 -6.06
C ARG A 52 -2.88 17.68 -5.94
N LEU A 53 -2.53 17.28 -4.71
CA LEU A 53 -1.69 16.12 -4.45
C LEU A 53 -2.32 14.84 -5.02
N ARG A 54 -3.59 14.60 -4.72
CA ARG A 54 -4.33 13.43 -5.23
C ARG A 54 -4.33 13.40 -6.76
N ARG A 55 -4.56 14.55 -7.40
CA ARG A 55 -4.59 14.64 -8.86
C ARG A 55 -3.21 14.36 -9.46
N GLN A 56 -2.15 14.94 -8.91
CA GLN A 56 -0.78 14.70 -9.35
C GLN A 56 -0.39 13.22 -9.21
N LEU A 57 -0.70 12.56 -8.09
CA LEU A 57 -0.42 11.13 -7.90
C LEU A 57 -1.19 10.24 -8.89
N ASN A 58 -2.45 10.57 -9.17
CA ASN A 58 -3.27 9.84 -10.14
C ASN A 58 -2.76 9.98 -11.58
N ILE A 59 -2.32 11.19 -11.94
CA ILE A 59 -1.72 11.47 -13.25
C ILE A 59 -0.39 10.72 -13.38
N ALA A 60 0.47 10.80 -12.37
CA ALA A 60 1.74 10.08 -12.36
C ALA A 60 1.54 8.57 -12.50
N ASN A 61 0.62 7.98 -11.73
CA ASN A 61 0.28 6.56 -11.85
C ASN A 61 -0.14 6.19 -13.28
N MET A 62 -1.04 6.97 -13.89
CA MET A 62 -1.51 6.70 -15.25
C MET A 62 -0.39 6.84 -16.29
N GLN A 63 0.49 7.83 -16.14
CA GLN A 63 1.68 7.96 -17.00
C GLN A 63 2.59 6.74 -16.86
N ILE A 64 2.85 6.27 -15.64
CA ILE A 64 3.72 5.12 -15.36
C ILE A 64 3.13 3.81 -15.91
N VAL A 65 1.85 3.55 -15.66
CA VAL A 65 1.13 2.36 -16.17
C VAL A 65 1.15 2.33 -17.70
N ASN A 66 1.10 3.49 -18.36
CA ASN A 66 1.16 3.62 -19.82
C ASN A 66 2.60 3.66 -20.37
N GLY A 67 3.62 3.36 -19.56
CA GLY A 67 5.03 3.36 -19.98
C GLY A 67 5.66 4.75 -20.19
N GLN A 68 4.95 5.83 -19.84
CA GLN A 68 5.41 7.21 -19.93
C GLN A 68 6.26 7.59 -18.71
N PHE A 69 7.30 6.78 -18.42
CA PHE A 69 8.04 6.86 -17.16
C PHE A 69 8.68 8.22 -16.90
N LEU A 70 9.22 8.89 -17.93
CA LEU A 70 9.83 10.22 -17.78
C LEU A 70 8.81 11.29 -17.36
N ASP A 71 7.62 11.26 -17.97
CA ASP A 71 6.56 12.20 -17.65
C ASP A 71 6.01 11.90 -16.25
N GLY A 72 5.83 10.62 -15.92
CA GLY A 72 5.47 10.16 -14.58
C GLY A 72 6.43 10.64 -13.50
N ARG A 73 7.75 10.53 -13.73
CA ARG A 73 8.78 11.03 -12.82
C ARG A 73 8.71 12.54 -12.64
N LYS A 74 8.46 13.31 -13.72
CA LYS A 74 8.27 14.76 -13.63
C LYS A 74 7.06 15.10 -12.75
N THR A 75 5.92 14.45 -12.98
CA THR A 75 4.70 14.64 -12.18
C THR A 75 4.92 14.26 -10.70
N LEU A 76 5.66 13.19 -10.41
CA LEU A 76 6.05 12.83 -9.04
C LEU A 76 6.93 13.90 -8.37
N GLY A 77 7.78 14.60 -9.14
CA GLY A 77 8.50 15.77 -8.65
C GLY A 77 7.56 16.87 -8.14
N HIS A 78 6.48 17.16 -8.88
CA HIS A 78 5.48 18.15 -8.44
C HIS A 78 4.67 17.66 -7.22
N ALA A 79 4.34 16.36 -7.17
CA ALA A 79 3.69 15.76 -6.01
C ALA A 79 4.54 15.89 -4.74
N ARG A 80 5.85 15.64 -4.85
CA ARG A 80 6.80 15.84 -3.76
C ARG A 80 6.78 17.28 -3.24
N VAL A 81 6.94 18.27 -4.14
CA VAL A 81 6.89 19.70 -3.76
C VAL A 81 5.59 20.03 -3.03
N THR A 82 4.47 19.48 -3.49
CA THR A 82 3.17 19.67 -2.85
C THR A 82 3.14 19.09 -1.43
N VAL A 83 3.61 17.85 -1.23
CA VAL A 83 3.65 17.24 0.12
C VAL A 83 4.59 18.01 1.05
N GLU A 84 5.76 18.42 0.57
CA GLU A 84 6.75 19.18 1.34
C GLU A 84 6.21 20.54 1.82
N ALA A 85 5.54 21.29 0.95
CA ALA A 85 4.98 22.60 1.29
C ALA A 85 3.75 22.55 2.20
N SER A 86 3.07 21.40 2.26
CA SER A 86 1.73 21.27 2.85
C SER A 86 1.66 21.01 4.37
N VAL A 87 2.73 21.29 5.12
CA VAL A 87 2.83 20.92 6.55
C VAL A 87 1.65 21.44 7.39
N SER A 88 1.18 22.67 7.12
CA SER A 88 0.07 23.31 7.82
C SER A 88 -1.31 22.97 7.26
N GLU A 89 -1.39 22.36 6.08
CA GLU A 89 -2.64 22.18 5.33
C GLU A 89 -3.09 20.72 5.28
N LEU A 90 -2.12 19.79 5.24
CA LEU A 90 -2.39 18.35 5.28
C LEU A 90 -2.11 17.79 6.67
N ASN A 91 -3.08 17.03 7.18
CA ASN A 91 -2.87 16.25 8.39
C ASN A 91 -1.75 15.19 8.19
N PRO A 92 -1.13 14.68 9.27
CA PRO A 92 -0.04 13.72 9.17
C PRO A 92 -0.38 12.45 8.37
N HIS A 93 -1.64 11.99 8.43
CA HIS A 93 -2.10 10.84 7.67
C HIS A 93 -2.04 11.09 6.15
N SER A 94 -2.55 12.24 5.69
CA SER A 94 -2.52 12.63 4.29
C SER A 94 -1.10 12.77 3.77
N ARG A 95 -0.20 13.32 4.57
CA ARG A 95 1.22 13.47 4.23
C ARG A 95 1.93 12.11 4.15
N LEU A 96 1.71 11.21 5.12
CA LEU A 96 2.26 9.85 5.09
C LEU A 96 1.82 9.08 3.83
N ALA A 97 0.53 9.11 3.51
CA ALA A 97 0.02 8.43 2.32
C ALA A 97 0.58 9.03 1.02
N GLY A 98 0.78 10.36 0.99
CA GLY A 98 1.45 11.06 -0.10
C GLY A 98 2.87 10.53 -0.32
N TRP A 99 3.69 10.51 0.74
CA TRP A 99 5.07 10.03 0.65
C TRP A 99 5.19 8.54 0.28
N VAL A 100 4.35 7.68 0.86
CA VAL A 100 4.28 6.26 0.48
C VAL A 100 3.94 6.13 -1.01
N SER A 101 2.92 6.86 -1.48
CA SER A 101 2.51 6.81 -2.89
C SER A 101 3.61 7.30 -3.82
N ILE A 102 4.33 8.36 -3.44
CA ILE A 102 5.48 8.85 -4.19
C ILE A 102 6.56 7.78 -4.27
N SER A 103 6.89 7.12 -3.15
CA SER A 103 7.93 6.10 -3.12
C SER A 103 7.57 4.87 -3.98
N GLU A 104 6.35 4.33 -3.82
CA GLU A 104 5.83 3.22 -4.62
C GLU A 104 5.88 3.51 -6.13
N LEU A 105 5.28 4.64 -6.54
CA LEU A 105 5.21 5.01 -7.95
C LEU A 105 6.59 5.29 -8.52
N SER A 106 7.50 5.85 -7.73
CA SER A 106 8.88 6.08 -8.15
C SER A 106 9.62 4.78 -8.39
N ARG A 107 9.43 3.74 -7.56
CA ARG A 107 9.98 2.40 -7.85
C ARG A 107 9.40 1.82 -9.13
N MET A 108 8.09 1.90 -9.32
CA MET A 108 7.43 1.43 -10.54
C MET A 108 7.97 2.15 -11.79
N ALA A 109 8.29 3.43 -11.67
CA ALA A 109 8.89 4.22 -12.74
C ALA A 109 10.39 4.00 -12.92
N GLY A 110 11.04 3.11 -12.15
CA GLY A 110 12.49 2.88 -12.17
C GLY A 110 13.33 4.04 -11.64
N TYR A 111 12.77 4.89 -10.77
CA TYR A 111 13.44 6.03 -10.16
C TYR A 111 13.86 5.75 -8.71
N SER A 112 14.76 4.77 -8.53
CA SER A 112 15.11 4.19 -7.22
C SER A 112 15.56 5.22 -6.17
N ARG A 113 16.51 6.10 -6.49
CA ARG A 113 16.99 7.12 -5.54
C ARG A 113 15.87 8.03 -5.03
N PHE A 114 14.91 8.38 -5.89
CA PHE A 114 13.78 9.22 -5.50
C PHE A 114 12.77 8.44 -4.65
N ALA A 115 12.57 7.16 -4.97
CA ALA A 115 11.79 6.28 -4.12
C ALA A 115 12.39 6.12 -2.72
N ASP A 116 13.70 5.89 -2.63
CA ASP A 116 14.39 5.68 -1.36
C ASP A 116 14.34 6.93 -0.47
N ALA A 117 14.47 8.11 -1.08
CA ALA A 117 14.30 9.39 -0.39
C ALA A 117 12.86 9.56 0.12
N ALA A 118 11.84 9.31 -0.70
CA ALA A 118 10.44 9.40 -0.27
C ALA A 118 10.09 8.36 0.83
N CYS A 119 10.72 7.18 0.79
CA CYS A 119 10.60 6.19 1.86
C CYS A 119 11.24 6.69 3.16
N GLU A 120 12.37 7.40 3.09
CA GLU A 120 13.02 8.01 4.25
C GLU A 120 12.13 9.08 4.89
N GLU A 121 11.61 10.01 4.09
CA GLU A 121 10.64 11.03 4.51
C GLU A 121 9.41 10.40 5.19
N THR A 122 8.95 9.25 4.70
CA THR A 122 7.85 8.50 5.32
C THR A 122 8.20 8.02 6.74
N ILE A 123 9.41 7.47 6.92
CA ILE A 123 9.88 6.98 8.23
C ILE A 123 10.08 8.14 9.20
N GLU A 124 10.68 9.23 8.74
CA GLU A 124 10.89 10.43 9.56
C GLU A 124 9.57 11.06 9.99
N LEU A 125 8.63 11.23 9.05
CA LEU A 125 7.30 11.73 9.35
C LEU A 125 6.59 10.83 10.35
N LEU A 126 6.62 9.51 10.18
CA LEU A 126 6.06 8.56 11.14
C LEU A 126 6.62 8.77 12.55
N ARG A 127 7.95 8.92 12.68
CA ARG A 127 8.62 9.14 13.97
C ARG A 127 8.34 10.51 14.58
N SER A 128 7.92 11.48 13.78
CA SER A 128 7.55 12.82 14.25
C SER A 128 6.12 12.91 14.79
N ILE A 129 5.25 11.93 14.51
CA ILE A 129 3.84 11.98 14.91
C ILE A 129 3.71 11.88 16.42
N GLU A 130 2.98 12.84 17.00
CA GLU A 130 2.58 12.84 18.40
C GLU A 130 1.05 12.83 18.55
N PRO A 131 0.52 12.20 19.61
CA PRO A 131 1.25 11.45 20.63
C PRO A 131 1.76 10.08 20.12
N ARG A 132 2.89 9.59 20.67
CA ARG A 132 3.54 8.32 20.26
C ARG A 132 2.61 7.12 19.99
N PRO A 133 1.56 6.82 20.78
CA PRO A 133 0.65 5.72 20.48
C PRO A 133 -0.03 5.81 19.11
N VAL A 134 -0.24 7.02 18.59
CA VAL A 134 -0.87 7.24 17.28
C VAL A 134 0.02 6.72 16.14
N ARG A 135 1.34 6.67 16.33
CA ARG A 135 2.27 6.10 15.35
C ARG A 135 1.95 4.63 15.03
N CYS A 136 1.43 3.90 16.03
CA CYS A 136 1.04 2.49 15.87
C CYS A 136 -0.07 2.31 14.83
N GLU A 137 -0.87 3.34 14.58
CA GLU A 137 -1.87 3.32 13.52
C GLU A 137 -1.19 3.16 12.14
N TYR A 138 -0.02 3.77 11.93
CA TYR A 138 0.61 3.86 10.61
C TYR A 138 1.77 2.88 10.38
N VAL A 139 2.41 2.40 11.46
CA VAL A 139 3.70 1.69 11.36
C VAL A 139 3.69 0.47 10.45
N ARG A 140 2.58 -0.27 10.40
CA ARG A 140 2.46 -1.48 9.55
C ARG A 140 2.41 -1.11 8.06
N GLY A 141 1.74 -0.02 7.72
CA GLY A 141 1.69 0.51 6.35
C GLY A 141 3.08 0.98 5.91
N VAL A 142 3.76 1.75 6.75
CA VAL A 142 5.13 2.22 6.50
C VAL A 142 6.12 1.06 6.44
N ALA A 143 6.01 0.06 7.32
CA ALA A 143 6.88 -1.12 7.29
C ALA A 143 6.74 -1.92 5.99
N ARG A 144 5.55 -1.99 5.38
CA ARG A 144 5.39 -2.58 4.04
C ARG A 144 6.14 -1.77 2.99
N GLU A 145 6.08 -0.45 3.08
CA GLU A 145 6.80 0.40 2.15
C GLU A 145 8.31 0.23 2.27
N VAL A 146 8.81 0.19 3.52
CA VAL A 146 10.20 -0.14 3.83
C VAL A 146 10.57 -1.54 3.33
N LEU A 147 9.68 -2.52 3.43
CA LEU A 147 9.89 -3.86 2.89
C LEU A 147 10.08 -3.82 1.37
N GLY A 148 9.24 -3.06 0.66
CA GLY A 148 9.33 -2.90 -0.79
C GLY A 148 10.57 -2.16 -1.27
N SER A 149 11.09 -1.21 -0.48
CA SER A 149 12.26 -0.40 -0.86
C SER A 149 13.59 -0.97 -0.36
N ARG A 150 13.63 -1.43 0.90
CA ARG A 150 14.86 -1.78 1.64
C ARG A 150 14.90 -3.24 2.13
N GLY A 151 13.83 -4.00 1.92
CA GLY A 151 13.76 -5.43 2.22
C GLY A 151 13.42 -5.77 3.68
N ASN A 152 13.36 -7.08 3.96
CA ASN A 152 12.85 -7.64 5.22
C ASN A 152 13.57 -7.11 6.47
N LYS A 153 14.90 -6.98 6.42
CA LYS A 153 15.69 -6.59 7.60
C LYS A 153 15.33 -5.17 8.08
N ALA A 154 15.20 -4.22 7.15
CA ALA A 154 14.84 -2.84 7.48
C ALA A 154 13.39 -2.72 7.96
N ALA A 155 12.47 -3.45 7.34
CA ALA A 155 11.07 -3.48 7.77
C ALA A 155 10.93 -4.06 9.19
N ALA A 156 11.63 -5.16 9.47
CA ALA A 156 11.64 -5.79 10.79
C ALA A 156 12.26 -4.88 11.88
N GLU A 157 13.24 -4.05 11.53
CA GLU A 157 13.80 -3.06 12.45
C GLU A 157 12.77 -2.02 12.87
N LEU A 158 12.06 -1.41 11.90
CA LEU A 158 10.99 -0.45 12.19
C LEU A 158 9.85 -1.07 13.03
N LEU A 159 9.48 -2.31 12.72
CA LEU A 159 8.45 -3.03 13.47
C LEU A 159 8.87 -3.31 14.92
N ARG A 160 10.14 -3.64 15.18
CA ARG A 160 10.65 -3.83 16.54
C ARG A 160 10.64 -2.52 17.34
N GLU A 161 11.06 -1.42 16.74
CA GLU A 161 11.01 -0.08 17.34
C GLU A 161 9.58 0.28 17.83
N SER A 162 8.58 -0.12 17.04
CA SER A 162 7.17 0.21 17.35
C SER A 162 6.62 -0.43 18.63
N ALA A 163 7.30 -1.42 19.20
CA ALA A 163 6.89 -2.06 20.44
C ALA A 163 6.82 -1.07 21.63
N GLU A 164 7.73 -0.09 21.65
CA GLU A 164 7.76 0.97 22.67
C GLU A 164 6.60 1.96 22.52
N TRP A 165 6.13 2.18 21.29
CA TRP A 165 4.97 3.02 21.02
C TRP A 165 3.69 2.32 21.45
N VAL A 166 3.58 1.01 21.16
CA VAL A 166 2.44 0.18 21.57
C VAL A 166 2.34 0.08 23.09
N ALA A 167 3.46 0.06 23.80
CA ALA A 167 3.48 0.01 25.27
C ALA A 167 2.72 1.17 25.93
N GLN A 168 2.59 2.30 25.24
CA GLN A 168 1.92 3.51 25.70
C GLN A 168 0.43 3.56 25.36
N ILE A 169 -0.13 2.53 24.70
CA ILE A 169 -1.59 2.40 24.51
C ILE A 169 -2.20 2.00 25.85
N ASP A 170 -3.14 2.78 26.40
CA ASP A 170 -3.74 2.49 27.72
C ASP A 170 -4.59 1.22 27.72
N ASP A 171 -5.48 1.09 26.73
CA ASP A 171 -6.38 -0.05 26.64
C ASP A 171 -5.60 -1.34 26.38
N ARG A 172 -5.69 -2.28 27.32
CA ARG A 172 -4.94 -3.53 27.27
C ARG A 172 -5.32 -4.40 26.07
N GLN A 173 -6.59 -4.37 25.67
CA GLN A 173 -7.06 -5.20 24.56
C GLN A 173 -6.53 -4.66 23.23
N GLU A 174 -6.60 -3.35 23.00
CA GLU A 174 -6.01 -2.67 21.83
C GLU A 174 -4.50 -2.82 21.80
N ARG A 175 -3.82 -2.66 22.94
CA ARG A 175 -2.38 -2.90 23.06
C ARG A 175 -1.99 -4.31 22.65
N ARG A 176 -2.74 -5.33 23.10
CA ARG A 176 -2.53 -6.74 22.71
C ARG A 176 -2.81 -6.97 21.23
N LYS A 177 -3.86 -6.36 20.66
CA LYS A 177 -4.13 -6.43 19.21
C LYS A 177 -2.96 -5.87 18.40
N ALA A 178 -2.42 -4.72 18.81
CA ALA A 178 -1.27 -4.10 18.16
C ALA A 178 -0.02 -5.00 18.23
N TYR A 179 0.31 -5.54 19.42
CA TYR A 179 1.44 -6.48 19.56
C TYR A 179 1.29 -7.74 18.70
N VAL A 180 0.08 -8.31 18.62
CA VAL A 180 -0.21 -9.46 17.75
C VAL A 180 0.05 -9.11 16.29
N ALA A 181 -0.45 -7.96 15.83
CA ALA A 181 -0.31 -7.54 14.44
C ALA A 181 1.16 -7.31 14.07
N ILE A 182 1.92 -6.61 14.91
CA ILE A 182 3.36 -6.37 14.71
C ILE A 182 4.14 -7.69 14.75
N ALA A 183 3.84 -8.59 15.70
CA ALA A 183 4.51 -9.87 15.78
C ALA A 183 4.24 -10.74 14.53
N SER A 184 3.01 -10.75 14.04
CA SER A 184 2.64 -11.44 12.80
C SER A 184 3.43 -10.91 11.60
N ASP A 185 3.56 -9.58 11.47
CA ASP A 185 4.34 -8.96 10.40
C ASP A 185 5.83 -9.29 10.52
N LEU A 186 6.38 -9.30 11.75
CA LEU A 186 7.77 -9.72 12.01
C LEU A 186 8.01 -11.18 11.62
N PHE A 187 7.07 -12.07 11.88
CA PHE A 187 7.14 -13.47 11.41
C PHE A 187 7.10 -13.55 9.89
N GLY A 188 6.30 -12.71 9.23
CA GLY A 188 6.29 -12.56 7.77
C GLY A 188 7.64 -12.11 7.21
N CYS A 189 8.37 -11.25 7.92
CA CYS A 189 9.74 -10.85 7.59
C CYS A 189 10.81 -11.89 7.97
N GLY A 190 10.44 -13.01 8.59
CA GLY A 190 11.36 -14.04 9.09
C GLY A 190 12.02 -13.73 10.44
N ASP A 191 11.65 -12.63 11.11
CA ASP A 191 12.20 -12.25 12.41
C ASP A 191 11.37 -12.86 13.57
N TYR A 192 11.52 -14.18 13.75
CA TYR A 192 10.82 -14.92 14.81
C TYR A 192 11.23 -14.50 16.22
N ILE A 193 12.49 -14.11 16.42
CA ILE A 193 12.98 -13.64 17.71
C ILE A 193 12.39 -12.27 18.02
N GLY A 194 12.38 -11.36 17.05
CA GLY A 194 11.72 -10.06 17.15
C GLY A 194 10.23 -10.20 17.47
N GLY A 195 9.49 -10.98 16.68
CA GLY A 195 8.05 -11.18 16.91
C GLY A 195 7.75 -11.78 18.28
N ARG A 196 8.55 -12.75 18.74
CA ARG A 196 8.45 -13.29 20.12
C ARG A 196 8.73 -12.23 21.19
N ASN A 197 9.74 -11.38 20.97
CA ASN A 197 10.12 -10.33 21.93
C ASN A 197 9.04 -9.24 22.01
N VAL A 198 8.41 -8.86 20.89
CA VAL A 198 7.26 -7.94 20.88
C VAL A 198 6.11 -8.48 21.73
N LEU A 199 5.75 -9.76 21.58
CA LEU A 199 4.71 -10.37 22.42
C LEU A 199 5.09 -10.40 23.91
N ARG A 200 6.39 -10.47 24.26
CA ARG A 200 6.88 -10.47 25.64
C ARG A 200 6.72 -9.13 26.36
N CYS A 201 6.49 -8.04 25.64
CA CYS A 201 6.12 -6.76 26.25
C CYS A 201 4.83 -6.86 27.08
N GLU A 202 3.95 -7.80 26.77
CA GLU A 202 2.83 -8.17 27.64
C GLU A 202 3.26 -9.28 28.61
N GLY A 203 3.24 -9.00 29.91
CA GLY A 203 3.73 -9.89 30.97
C GLY A 203 2.98 -11.23 31.12
N ASN A 204 1.83 -11.42 30.48
CA ASN A 204 1.00 -12.62 30.60
C ASN A 204 1.50 -13.80 29.74
N SER A 205 2.12 -14.81 30.35
CA SER A 205 2.67 -15.99 29.67
C SER A 205 1.62 -16.87 28.99
N LYS A 206 0.46 -17.08 29.63
CA LYS A 206 -0.65 -17.85 29.06
C LYS A 206 -1.14 -17.23 27.75
N TRP A 207 -1.39 -15.91 27.76
CA TRP A 207 -1.81 -15.17 26.57
C TRP A 207 -0.79 -15.26 25.44
N ARG A 208 0.52 -15.15 25.75
CA ARG A 208 1.58 -15.26 24.74
C ARG A 208 1.61 -16.65 24.09
N SER A 209 1.49 -17.71 24.89
CA SER A 209 1.44 -19.09 24.39
C SER A 209 0.23 -19.29 23.48
N GLU A 210 -0.97 -18.91 23.92
CA GLU A 210 -2.21 -19.01 23.14
C GLU A 210 -2.14 -18.23 21.83
N THR A 211 -1.56 -17.02 21.87
CA THR A 211 -1.34 -16.17 20.69
C THR A 211 -0.41 -16.84 19.68
N LEU A 212 0.73 -17.38 20.14
CA LEU A 212 1.66 -18.08 19.25
C LEU A 212 1.03 -19.33 18.63
N THR A 213 0.30 -20.11 19.41
CA THR A 213 -0.45 -21.28 18.89
C THR A 213 -1.49 -20.86 17.85
N ARG A 214 -2.20 -19.74 18.08
CA ARG A 214 -3.16 -19.21 17.11
C ARG A 214 -2.49 -18.75 15.81
N LEU A 215 -1.43 -17.96 15.90
CA LEU A 215 -0.68 -17.48 14.73
C LEU A 215 -0.07 -18.65 13.92
N ALA A 216 0.40 -19.70 14.60
CA ALA A 216 0.89 -20.91 13.93
C ALA A 216 -0.22 -21.63 13.15
N LYS A 217 -1.43 -21.75 13.72
CA LYS A 217 -2.59 -22.32 13.01
C LYS A 217 -2.96 -21.49 11.78
N GLU A 218 -3.03 -20.17 11.94
CA GLU A 218 -3.32 -19.25 10.83
C GLU A 218 -2.30 -19.39 9.68
N ALA A 219 -1.01 -19.51 9.99
CA ALA A 219 0.04 -19.70 9.00
C ALA A 219 -0.10 -21.02 8.21
N VAL A 220 -0.47 -22.12 8.88
CA VAL A 220 -0.73 -23.41 8.21
C VAL A 220 -1.94 -23.31 7.29
N SER A 221 -3.02 -22.67 7.73
CA SER A 221 -4.20 -22.46 6.89
C SER A 221 -3.89 -21.61 5.66
N MET A 222 -3.14 -20.51 5.80
CA MET A 222 -2.76 -19.66 4.66
C MET A 222 -1.96 -20.43 3.60
N LYS A 223 -1.00 -21.26 4.03
CA LYS A 223 -0.24 -22.13 3.13
C LYS A 223 -1.14 -23.14 2.40
N ALA A 224 -2.14 -23.71 3.09
CA ALA A 224 -3.06 -24.68 2.49
C ALA A 224 -3.98 -24.06 1.42
N PHE A 225 -4.30 -22.77 1.54
CA PHE A 225 -5.15 -22.04 0.59
C PHE A 225 -4.36 -21.22 -0.44
N GLY A 226 -3.04 -21.39 -0.53
CA GLY A 226 -2.20 -20.63 -1.46
C GLY A 226 -2.19 -19.11 -1.22
N LYS A 227 -2.61 -18.67 -0.03
CA LYS A 227 -2.63 -17.25 0.34
C LYS A 227 -1.30 -16.89 0.97
N SER A 228 -0.62 -15.85 0.46
CA SER A 228 0.52 -15.27 1.15
C SER A 228 0.03 -14.49 2.37
N VAL A 229 0.88 -14.38 3.40
CA VAL A 229 0.69 -13.40 4.47
C VAL A 229 0.85 -12.03 3.81
N SER A 230 -0.21 -11.48 3.25
CA SER A 230 -0.24 -10.06 3.00
C SER A 230 -0.20 -9.42 4.39
N PHE A 231 0.66 -8.44 4.61
CA PHE A 231 0.35 -7.43 5.62
C PHE A 231 -1.11 -7.03 5.34
N SER A 232 -2.06 -7.39 6.20
CA SER A 232 -3.40 -6.80 6.11
C SER A 232 -3.25 -5.44 6.75
N GLY A 233 -3.07 -4.41 5.91
CA GLY A 233 -2.70 -3.08 6.37
C GLY A 233 -3.94 -2.31 6.72
N TYR A 234 -3.97 -1.78 7.94
CA TYR A 234 -4.68 -0.55 8.19
C TYR A 234 -3.87 0.54 7.44
N TYR A 235 -4.53 1.20 6.48
CA TYR A 235 -4.12 2.41 5.75
C TYR A 235 -3.22 2.23 4.52
N TYR A 236 -3.85 2.41 3.36
CA TYR A 236 -3.27 2.81 2.08
C TYR A 236 -4.03 4.05 1.59
N ALA A 237 -3.44 4.83 0.69
CA ALA A 237 -4.25 5.57 -0.28
C ALA A 237 -5.18 4.52 -0.94
N LYS A 238 -6.48 4.57 -0.66
CA LYS A 238 -7.46 3.63 -1.18
C LYS A 238 -7.40 3.75 -2.70
N LYS A 239 -6.91 2.70 -3.35
CA LYS A 239 -6.86 2.63 -4.80
C LYS A 239 -8.16 2.00 -5.32
N ASP A 240 -8.73 2.51 -6.41
CA ASP A 240 -9.77 1.76 -7.12
C ASP A 240 -9.16 0.52 -7.80
N GLU A 241 -10.01 -0.30 -8.42
CA GLU A 241 -9.58 -1.49 -9.18
C GLU A 241 -8.56 -1.18 -10.30
N ARG A 242 -8.46 0.09 -10.69
CA ARG A 242 -7.56 0.59 -11.73
C ARG A 242 -6.29 1.23 -11.16
N GLY A 243 -6.10 1.17 -9.84
CA GLY A 243 -4.91 1.69 -9.15
C GLY A 243 -4.96 3.19 -8.84
N PHE A 244 -6.06 3.89 -9.09
CA PHE A 244 -6.17 5.33 -8.81
C PHE A 244 -6.42 5.58 -7.33
N VAL A 245 -5.66 6.49 -6.74
CA VAL A 245 -5.89 7.01 -5.40
C VAL A 245 -7.25 7.72 -5.36
N THR A 246 -8.24 7.03 -4.79
CA THR A 246 -9.61 7.51 -4.61
C THR A 246 -9.77 8.26 -3.30
N GLU A 247 -9.08 7.81 -2.26
CA GLU A 247 -9.28 8.32 -0.92
C GLU A 247 -8.02 8.11 -0.08
N VAL A 248 -7.62 9.14 0.66
CA VAL A 248 -6.62 8.99 1.73
C VAL A 248 -7.40 8.95 3.03
N LYS A 249 -7.91 7.77 3.41
CA LYS A 249 -8.69 7.61 4.64
C LYS A 249 -8.33 6.38 5.45
N ARG A 250 -8.75 6.47 6.69
CA ARG A 250 -8.73 5.44 7.71
C ARG A 250 -9.63 4.25 7.33
N GLU A 251 -9.10 3.11 6.89
CA GLU A 251 -9.84 1.84 7.00
C GLU A 251 -9.93 1.46 8.48
N ARG A 252 -11.10 1.67 9.11
CA ARG A 252 -11.43 0.84 10.27
C ARG A 252 -11.60 -0.57 9.73
N GLY A 253 -10.64 -1.45 10.01
CA GLY A 253 -10.89 -2.89 9.95
C GLY A 253 -12.21 -3.17 10.66
N GLU A 254 -13.09 -3.89 9.97
CA GLU A 254 -14.46 -4.14 10.40
C GLU A 254 -14.49 -4.77 11.81
N SER A 255 -14.65 -3.93 12.82
CA SER A 255 -15.49 -4.24 13.97
C SER A 255 -16.80 -3.51 13.75
N GLY A 256 -17.69 -4.13 12.98
CA GLY A 256 -19.09 -3.74 13.00
C GLY A 256 -19.58 -3.69 14.47
N PRO A 257 -20.38 -2.70 14.87
CA PRO A 257 -20.98 -2.72 16.19
C PRO A 257 -21.79 -4.02 16.31
N ALA A 258 -21.58 -4.75 17.40
CA ALA A 258 -22.49 -5.81 17.80
C ALA A 258 -23.92 -5.27 17.67
N ALA A 259 -24.73 -5.95 16.87
CA ALA A 259 -26.15 -5.68 16.79
C ALA A 259 -26.69 -5.61 18.23
N LYS A 260 -27.25 -4.46 18.61
CA LYS A 260 -27.95 -4.33 19.88
C LYS A 260 -28.97 -5.48 19.95
N PRO A 261 -29.05 -6.24 21.06
CA PRO A 261 -30.14 -7.18 21.22
C PRO A 261 -31.45 -6.42 21.09
N ALA A 262 -32.32 -6.90 20.20
CA ALA A 262 -33.64 -6.35 20.00
C ALA A 262 -34.38 -6.38 21.35
N VAL A 263 -34.63 -5.20 21.91
CA VAL A 263 -35.53 -5.05 23.06
C VAL A 263 -36.92 -5.45 22.57
N PRO A 264 -37.56 -6.49 23.14
CA PRO A 264 -38.92 -6.85 22.76
C PRO A 264 -39.85 -5.67 23.06
N LYS A 265 -40.58 -5.20 22.05
CA LYS A 265 -41.62 -4.18 22.22
C LYS A 265 -42.60 -4.66 23.28
N ALA A 266 -42.73 -3.89 24.36
CA ALA A 266 -43.77 -4.08 25.36
C ALA A 266 -45.14 -4.06 24.67
N ARG A 267 -45.92 -5.15 24.83
CA ARG A 267 -47.34 -5.19 24.47
C ARG A 267 -48.05 -4.08 25.24
N LYS A 268 -48.82 -3.24 24.53
CA LYS A 268 -49.79 -2.34 25.16
C LYS A 268 -50.81 -3.17 25.95
N PRO A 269 -51.31 -2.68 27.10
CA PRO A 269 -52.42 -3.32 27.79
C PRO A 269 -53.65 -3.31 26.88
N GLN A 270 -54.32 -4.45 26.73
CA GLN A 270 -55.70 -4.48 26.27
C GLN A 270 -56.57 -3.87 27.38
N GLU A 271 -57.24 -2.77 27.07
CA GLU A 271 -58.35 -2.28 27.88
C GLU A 271 -59.47 -3.31 27.85
N SER A 272 -59.91 -3.73 29.04
CA SER A 272 -61.09 -4.55 29.24
C SER A 272 -62.35 -3.70 29.11
N LYS A 273 -63.24 -4.12 28.21
CA LYS A 273 -64.69 -3.92 28.32
C LYS A 273 -65.37 -5.25 28.08
#